data_AF-A0A099T678-F1
#
_entry.id   AF-A0A099T678-F1
#
_cell.length_a   1.000
_cell.length_b   1.000
_cell.length_c   1.000
_cell.angle_alpha   90.00
_cell.angle_beta   90.00
_cell.angle_gamma   90.00
#
_symmetry.space_group_name_H-M   'P 1'
#
loop_
_entity.id
_entity.type
_entity.pdbx_description
1 polymer ?
#
loop_
_entity_poly.entity_id
_entity_poly.type
_entity_poly.pdbx_seq_one_letter_code
_entity_poly.pdbx_strand_id
1 'polypeptide(L)'
;MKKAAYLALIALFILSLFVSGCVDQKITDSQDKNITPWKSLEDSPLRIFGPDDRFEFHHLNDNIPPRDEIRPIRKDPETFIEDMITRSETTALQIEDGINELEARGKDVEKLRGLLEDYEQAIERARENQKLAYETEPVTQINKRYYLTQSLQELDEANRILKEIFEELKLINPGSVELDLTDSLSANGKGTAILSGNLSIDLYVVNGMIAISDYKNDMKIVIDGDHVSSTVLREGHKVSLYKEFNGYANISGSNLAVMIKGNNISFSSTGQGAVMMSGNGTYNYSTIDGQTEQEQWMKPLGKR
;
A
#
# COMPACT_ATOMS: atom_id res chain seq x y z
N MET A 1 0.75 -13.28 -8.98
CA MET A 1 0.79 -11.82 -8.70
C MET A 1 2.20 -11.29 -8.88
N LYS A 2 2.39 -10.12 -9.50
CA LYS A 2 3.73 -9.48 -9.54
C LYS A 2 4.04 -8.91 -8.14
N LYS A 3 5.28 -9.10 -7.65
CA LYS A 3 5.76 -8.66 -6.33
C LYS A 3 5.38 -7.20 -5.98
N ALA A 4 5.40 -6.31 -6.98
CA ALA A 4 5.08 -4.89 -6.80
C ALA A 4 3.60 -4.61 -6.41
N ALA A 5 2.63 -5.35 -6.95
CA ALA A 5 1.21 -5.12 -6.64
C ALA A 5 0.86 -5.52 -5.19
N TYR A 6 1.55 -6.53 -4.67
CA TYR A 6 1.38 -7.02 -3.29
C TYR A 6 1.95 -6.04 -2.27
N LEU A 7 3.13 -5.46 -2.53
CA LEU A 7 3.75 -4.45 -1.68
C LEU A 7 2.94 -3.13 -1.63
N ALA A 8 2.24 -2.77 -2.72
CA ALA A 8 1.41 -1.55 -2.75
C ALA A 8 0.20 -1.69 -1.84
N LEU A 9 -0.35 -2.90 -1.84
CA LEU A 9 -1.49 -3.26 -1.03
C LEU A 9 -1.12 -3.33 0.45
N ILE A 10 0.05 -3.88 0.75
CA ILE A 10 0.70 -3.85 2.06
C ILE A 10 0.83 -2.41 2.57
N ALA A 11 1.44 -1.51 1.78
CA ALA A 11 1.62 -0.12 2.19
C ALA A 11 0.28 0.62 2.36
N LEU A 12 -0.69 0.41 1.47
CA LEU A 12 -2.06 0.94 1.60
C LEU A 12 -2.79 0.37 2.82
N PHE A 13 -2.55 -0.90 3.16
CA PHE A 13 -3.19 -1.58 4.28
C PHE A 13 -2.63 -1.09 5.61
N ILE A 14 -1.30 -0.98 5.75
CA ILE A 14 -0.68 -0.31 6.91
C ILE A 14 -1.28 1.10 7.06
N LEU A 15 -1.31 1.90 6.00
CA LEU A 15 -1.90 3.24 6.06
C LEU A 15 -3.37 3.21 6.52
N SER A 16 -4.13 2.17 6.16
CA SER A 16 -5.54 2.02 6.55
C SER A 16 -5.75 1.52 7.98
N LEU A 17 -4.79 0.77 8.54
CA LEU A 17 -4.84 0.28 9.91
C LEU A 17 -4.71 1.44 10.92
N PHE A 18 -3.89 2.44 10.60
CA PHE A 18 -3.51 3.55 11.49
C PHE A 18 -4.30 4.86 11.30
N VAL A 19 -5.13 5.00 10.26
CA VAL A 19 -5.91 6.23 10.00
C VAL A 19 -7.36 6.06 10.49
N SER A 20 -7.52 5.92 11.81
CA SER A 20 -8.79 6.11 12.51
C SER A 20 -8.75 7.35 13.41
N GLY A 21 -8.45 8.52 12.84
CA GLY A 21 -8.45 9.81 13.57
C GLY A 21 -9.12 10.90 12.75
N CYS A 22 -10.03 11.63 13.37
CA CYS A 22 -10.86 12.70 12.80
C CYS A 22 -10.07 13.75 12.00
N VAL A 23 -10.66 14.25 10.91
CA VAL A 23 -10.34 15.59 10.40
C VAL A 23 -11.55 16.47 10.71
N ASP A 24 -11.53 17.05 11.91
CA ASP A 24 -12.28 18.26 12.21
C ASP A 24 -11.29 19.34 12.66
N GLN A 25 -11.51 20.54 12.17
CA GLN A 25 -10.51 21.59 12.02
C GLN A 25 -10.51 22.52 13.23
N LYS A 26 -9.37 22.65 13.94
CA LYS A 26 -8.99 23.91 14.62
C LYS A 26 -7.51 23.94 15.01
N ILE A 27 -6.81 24.93 14.46
CA ILE A 27 -5.43 25.31 14.74
C ILE A 27 -5.44 26.22 15.98
N THR A 28 -4.56 25.97 16.94
CA THR A 28 -3.93 27.02 17.76
C THR A 28 -2.57 26.57 18.30
N ASP A 29 -1.64 27.52 18.31
CA ASP A 29 -0.19 27.43 18.48
C ASP A 29 0.31 26.83 19.80
N SER A 30 1.32 25.97 19.68
CA SER A 30 2.60 26.08 20.42
C SER A 30 3.66 25.23 19.72
N GLN A 31 4.89 25.75 19.64
CA GLN A 31 6.08 25.14 19.00
C GLN A 31 6.09 23.60 18.97
N ASP A 32 5.62 23.03 17.87
CA ASP A 32 5.69 21.59 17.60
C ASP A 32 6.34 21.40 16.23
N LYS A 33 7.23 20.41 16.14
CA LYS A 33 7.75 19.90 14.86
C LYS A 33 6.52 19.67 13.98
N ASN A 34 6.44 20.35 12.85
CA ASN A 34 5.29 20.32 11.93
C ASN A 34 5.02 18.88 11.44
N ILE A 35 4.33 18.09 12.26
CA ILE A 35 3.70 16.83 11.89
C ILE A 35 2.40 17.24 11.21
N THR A 36 2.46 17.39 9.89
CA THR A 36 1.24 17.46 9.08
C THR A 36 0.74 16.04 8.83
N PRO A 37 -0.49 15.68 9.24
CA PRO A 37 -1.14 14.44 8.79
C PRO A 37 -1.31 14.49 7.27
N TRP A 38 -1.11 13.35 6.60
CA TRP A 38 -1.14 13.17 5.15
C TRP A 38 -2.25 13.99 4.45
N LYS A 39 -1.85 14.96 3.61
CA LYS A 39 -2.77 15.71 2.73
C LYS A 39 -2.73 15.28 1.26
N SER A 40 -1.80 14.41 0.85
CA SER A 40 -1.57 14.01 -0.55
C SER A 40 -0.80 12.69 -0.68
N LEU A 41 -0.85 12.07 -1.87
CA LEU A 41 -0.45 10.71 -2.21
C LEU A 41 0.81 10.65 -3.12
N GLU A 42 1.61 11.72 -3.09
CA GLU A 42 2.91 11.83 -3.78
C GLU A 42 4.00 10.92 -3.14
N ASP A 43 3.66 10.23 -2.05
CA ASP A 43 4.59 9.62 -1.10
C ASP A 43 4.66 8.07 -1.07
N SER A 44 4.45 7.35 -2.20
CA SER A 44 4.35 5.87 -2.24
C SER A 44 5.56 5.09 -2.86
N PRO A 45 6.06 3.99 -2.25
CA PRO A 45 7.39 3.38 -2.50
C PRO A 45 7.55 2.39 -3.68
N LEU A 46 6.61 2.30 -4.63
CA LEU A 46 6.64 1.23 -5.66
C LEU A 46 6.93 1.69 -7.07
N ARG A 47 7.73 2.75 -7.18
CA ARG A 47 7.99 3.36 -8.48
C ARG A 47 9.02 2.63 -9.34
N ILE A 48 9.70 1.59 -8.87
CA ILE A 48 10.81 0.99 -9.63
C ILE A 48 10.80 -0.53 -9.45
N PHE A 49 11.00 -1.25 -10.56
CA PHE A 49 11.18 -2.70 -10.76
C PHE A 49 10.08 -3.35 -11.62
N GLY A 50 10.07 -2.93 -12.89
CA GLY A 50 9.72 -3.82 -14.00
C GLY A 50 10.88 -4.81 -14.28
N PRO A 51 10.62 -6.00 -14.84
CA PRO A 51 11.62 -7.06 -14.97
C PRO A 51 12.76 -6.83 -15.97
N ASP A 52 12.80 -5.69 -16.68
CA ASP A 52 13.71 -5.48 -17.82
C ASP A 52 14.69 -4.30 -17.69
N ASP A 53 14.69 -3.55 -16.58
CA ASP A 53 15.61 -2.42 -16.43
C ASP A 53 16.98 -2.87 -15.91
N ARG A 54 17.75 -3.53 -16.79
CA ARG A 54 19.20 -3.56 -16.68
C ARG A 54 19.72 -2.14 -16.90
N PHE A 55 20.45 -1.60 -15.92
CA PHE A 55 21.15 -0.32 -16.03
C PHE A 55 22.18 -0.35 -17.17
N GLU A 56 21.75 -0.05 -18.40
CA GLU A 56 22.65 0.25 -19.50
C GLU A 56 22.95 1.75 -19.53
N PHE A 57 24.21 2.09 -19.22
CA PHE A 57 24.73 3.44 -19.41
C PHE A 57 25.11 3.59 -20.88
N HIS A 58 24.20 4.13 -21.69
CA HIS A 58 24.56 4.53 -23.06
C HIS A 58 25.42 5.80 -23.01
N HIS A 59 26.62 5.72 -23.57
CA HIS A 59 27.46 6.87 -23.88
C HIS A 59 26.78 7.73 -24.95
N LEU A 60 26.68 9.04 -24.68
CA LEU A 60 26.09 10.06 -25.56
C LEU A 60 26.81 10.12 -26.92
N ASN A 61 26.07 10.01 -28.03
CA ASN A 61 26.20 10.93 -29.16
C ASN A 61 25.00 10.91 -30.14
N ASP A 62 24.35 12.09 -30.23
CA ASP A 62 23.70 12.82 -31.35
C ASP A 62 22.80 12.19 -32.46
N ASN A 63 21.62 12.83 -32.58
CA ASN A 63 20.80 13.16 -33.77
C ASN A 63 19.72 12.19 -34.33
N ILE A 64 18.44 12.40 -33.93
CA ILE A 64 17.27 12.91 -34.73
C ILE A 64 15.91 12.62 -34.01
N PRO A 65 14.86 13.48 -34.17
CA PRO A 65 13.76 13.75 -33.22
C PRO A 65 12.36 13.29 -33.73
N PRO A 66 11.23 13.93 -33.37
CA PRO A 66 10.49 13.91 -32.11
C PRO A 66 9.16 13.10 -32.24
N ARG A 67 8.73 12.48 -31.14
CA ARG A 67 7.30 12.23 -30.88
C ARG A 67 7.03 12.66 -29.45
N ASP A 68 5.82 13.15 -29.21
CA ASP A 68 5.28 13.61 -27.93
C ASP A 68 5.30 12.51 -26.85
N GLU A 69 6.49 12.09 -26.48
CA GLU A 69 6.77 11.23 -25.36
C GLU A 69 6.98 12.17 -24.19
N ILE A 70 5.98 12.24 -23.32
CA ILE A 70 6.18 12.65 -21.94
C ILE A 70 7.24 11.68 -21.40
N ARG A 71 8.51 12.06 -21.50
CA ARG A 71 9.61 11.30 -20.91
C ARG A 71 9.25 11.15 -19.44
N PRO A 72 9.16 9.93 -18.89
CA PRO A 72 8.98 9.79 -17.46
C PRO A 72 10.11 10.56 -16.79
N ILE A 73 9.76 11.49 -15.90
CA ILE A 73 10.73 12.23 -15.09
C ILE A 73 11.50 11.16 -14.31
N ARG A 74 12.70 10.79 -14.80
CA ARG A 74 13.62 9.90 -14.09
C ARG A 74 13.91 10.60 -12.77
N LYS A 75 13.34 10.09 -11.66
CA LYS A 75 13.76 10.52 -10.32
C LYS A 75 15.26 10.21 -10.22
N ASP A 76 16.01 11.17 -9.70
CA ASP A 76 17.42 10.97 -9.38
C ASP A 76 17.52 9.79 -8.39
N PRO A 77 18.35 8.75 -8.66
CA PRO A 77 18.46 7.57 -7.80
C PRO A 77 18.70 7.89 -6.32
N GLU A 78 19.33 9.01 -6.03
CA GLU A 78 19.63 9.49 -4.68
C GLU A 78 18.37 9.92 -3.95
N THR A 79 17.58 10.79 -4.60
CA THR A 79 16.26 11.20 -4.09
C THR A 79 15.31 10.01 -3.94
N PHE A 80 15.43 9.03 -4.83
CA PHE A 80 14.63 7.80 -4.73
C PHE A 80 15.00 6.97 -3.50
N ILE A 81 16.29 6.76 -3.22
CA ILE A 81 16.74 6.00 -2.05
C ILE A 81 16.35 6.72 -0.75
N GLU A 82 16.53 8.03 -0.67
CA GLU A 82 16.13 8.81 0.52
C GLU A 82 14.62 8.72 0.79
N ASP A 83 13.80 8.86 -0.26
CA ASP A 83 12.35 8.69 -0.18
C ASP A 83 12.00 7.29 0.38
N MET A 84 12.70 6.25 -0.06
CA MET A 84 12.45 4.87 0.36
C MET A 84 12.84 4.60 1.82
N ILE A 85 13.98 5.13 2.27
CA ILE A 85 14.43 4.98 3.65
C ILE A 85 13.45 5.69 4.59
N THR A 86 13.16 6.98 4.34
CA THR A 86 12.26 7.79 5.17
C THR A 86 10.88 7.15 5.36
N ARG A 87 10.36 6.52 4.30
CA ARG A 87 9.07 5.81 4.36
C ARG A 87 9.14 4.52 5.14
N SER A 88 10.23 3.77 4.97
CA SER A 88 10.44 2.54 5.73
C SER A 88 10.52 2.85 7.22
N GLU A 89 11.19 3.94 7.62
CA GLU A 89 11.22 4.42 9.01
C GLU A 89 9.83 4.80 9.53
N THR A 90 9.06 5.54 8.71
CA THR A 90 7.67 5.88 9.07
C THR A 90 6.81 4.61 9.22
N THR A 91 7.04 3.61 8.37
CA THR A 91 6.34 2.33 8.40
C THR A 91 6.72 1.54 9.66
N ALA A 92 7.99 1.56 10.06
CA ALA A 92 8.46 0.92 11.30
C ALA A 92 7.72 1.48 12.53
N LEU A 93 7.63 2.82 12.64
CA LEU A 93 6.88 3.48 13.73
C LEU A 93 5.41 3.04 13.77
N GLN A 94 4.77 2.94 12.61
CA GLN A 94 3.38 2.47 12.51
C GLN A 94 3.25 1.01 12.95
N ILE A 95 4.14 0.13 12.47
CA ILE A 95 4.17 -1.27 12.88
C ILE A 95 4.38 -1.38 14.39
N GLU A 96 5.30 -0.60 14.96
CA GLU A 96 5.57 -0.56 16.40
C GLU A 96 4.31 -0.19 17.19
N ASP A 97 3.61 0.89 16.81
CA ASP A 97 2.34 1.29 17.40
C ASP A 97 1.30 0.17 17.31
N GLY A 98 1.22 -0.51 16.17
CA GLY A 98 0.31 -1.63 15.97
C GLY A 98 0.62 -2.83 16.85
N ILE A 99 1.90 -3.16 17.01
CA ILE A 99 2.37 -4.22 17.90
C ILE A 99 2.06 -3.88 19.36
N ASN A 100 2.33 -2.63 19.79
CA ASN A 100 2.01 -2.13 21.13
C ASN A 100 0.52 -2.34 21.45
N GLU A 101 -0.37 -2.08 20.49
CA GLU A 101 -1.80 -2.28 20.69
C GLU A 101 -2.23 -3.74 20.73
N LEU A 102 -1.64 -4.59 19.89
CA LEU A 102 -1.89 -6.04 19.93
C LEU A 102 -1.46 -6.62 21.28
N GLU A 103 -0.30 -6.21 21.77
CA GLU A 103 0.22 -6.57 23.09
C GLU A 103 -0.71 -6.09 24.21
N ALA A 104 -1.18 -4.83 24.16
CA ALA A 104 -2.15 -4.30 25.11
C ALA A 104 -3.51 -5.05 25.07
N ARG A 105 -3.85 -5.68 23.95
CA ARG A 105 -5.02 -6.56 23.79
C ARG A 105 -4.74 -8.00 24.24
N GLY A 106 -3.56 -8.27 24.80
CA GLY A 106 -3.15 -9.59 25.29
C GLY A 106 -2.81 -10.59 24.20
N LYS A 107 -2.45 -10.11 23.00
CA LYS A 107 -1.97 -10.97 21.91
C LYS A 107 -0.49 -11.29 22.11
N ASP A 108 -0.12 -12.51 21.73
CA ASP A 108 1.30 -12.87 21.59
C ASP A 108 1.88 -12.15 20.38
N VAL A 109 2.90 -11.33 20.62
CA VAL A 109 3.54 -10.50 19.60
C VAL A 109 5.06 -10.73 19.54
N GLU A 110 5.59 -11.76 20.21
CA GLU A 110 7.04 -11.99 20.30
C GLU A 110 7.69 -12.05 18.91
N LYS A 111 7.08 -12.81 17.99
CA LYS A 111 7.55 -12.92 16.61
C LYS A 111 7.43 -11.60 15.83
N LEU A 112 6.35 -10.84 16.03
CA LEU A 112 6.19 -9.53 15.39
C LEU A 112 7.27 -8.54 15.85
N ARG A 113 7.63 -8.55 17.13
CA ARG A 113 8.71 -7.71 17.68
C ARG A 113 10.06 -8.04 17.04
N GLY A 114 10.40 -9.33 16.93
CA GLY A 114 11.64 -9.75 16.27
C GLY A 114 11.68 -9.33 14.80
N LEU A 115 10.58 -9.51 14.07
CA LEU A 115 10.50 -9.07 12.67
C LEU A 115 10.60 -7.55 12.51
N LEU A 116 10.03 -6.76 13.44
CA LEU A 116 10.20 -5.30 13.43
C LEU A 116 11.66 -4.91 13.66
N GLU A 117 12.35 -5.56 14.61
CA GLU A 117 13.78 -5.31 14.86
C GLU A 117 14.63 -5.61 13.62
N ASP A 118 14.39 -6.75 12.95
CA ASP A 118 15.07 -7.10 11.70
C ASP A 118 14.80 -6.06 10.58
N TYR A 119 13.56 -5.56 10.50
CA TYR A 119 13.14 -4.54 9.53
C TYR A 119 13.87 -3.21 9.78
N GLU A 120 13.88 -2.73 11.02
CA GLU A 120 14.58 -1.52 11.44
C GLU A 120 16.09 -1.63 11.18
N GLN A 121 16.68 -2.79 11.44
CA GLN A 121 18.10 -3.03 11.18
C GLN A 121 18.43 -2.96 9.67
N ALA A 122 17.58 -3.50 8.81
CA ALA A 122 17.75 -3.39 7.36
C ALA A 122 17.66 -1.93 6.87
N ILE A 123 16.74 -1.15 7.44
CA ILE A 123 16.62 0.29 7.13
C ILE A 123 17.87 1.04 7.57
N GLU A 124 18.39 0.77 8.76
CA GLU A 124 19.61 1.42 9.25
C GLU A 124 20.81 1.09 8.34
N ARG A 125 20.99 -0.18 7.95
CA ARG A 125 22.04 -0.56 6.98
C ARG A 125 21.86 0.13 5.63
N ALA A 126 20.63 0.34 5.18
CA ALA A 126 20.38 1.10 3.95
C ALA A 126 20.83 2.56 4.08
N ARG A 127 20.57 3.20 5.23
CA ARG A 127 20.98 4.58 5.55
C ARG A 127 22.49 4.72 5.72
N GLU A 128 23.13 3.77 6.39
CA GLU A 128 24.59 3.71 6.51
C GLU A 128 25.26 3.62 5.14
N ASN A 129 24.79 2.72 4.27
CA ASN A 129 25.32 2.60 2.91
C ASN A 129 25.09 3.89 2.11
N GLN A 130 23.92 4.50 2.20
CA GLN A 130 23.67 5.78 1.54
C GLN A 130 24.66 6.86 1.99
N LYS A 131 24.95 6.95 3.29
CA LYS A 131 25.96 7.86 3.86
C LYS A 131 27.37 7.56 3.34
N LEU A 132 27.78 6.29 3.33
CA LEU A 132 29.09 5.86 2.82
C LEU A 132 29.31 6.23 1.34
N ALA A 133 28.24 6.29 0.54
CA ALA A 133 28.31 6.72 -0.85
C ALA A 133 28.88 8.13 -1.04
N TYR A 134 28.81 9.00 -0.02
CA TYR A 134 29.31 10.39 -0.05
C TYR A 134 30.52 10.63 0.83
N GLU A 135 30.69 9.82 1.88
CA GLU A 135 31.76 10.02 2.86
C GLU A 135 33.00 9.15 2.60
N THR A 136 32.92 8.16 1.71
CA THR A 136 34.06 7.27 1.43
C THR A 136 35.09 7.96 0.55
N GLU A 137 36.28 8.19 1.09
CA GLU A 137 37.42 8.74 0.34
C GLU A 137 38.25 7.66 -0.38
N PRO A 138 38.69 7.89 -1.63
CA PRO A 138 38.27 9.02 -2.48
C PRO A 138 36.81 8.85 -2.93
N VAL A 139 36.07 9.96 -2.96
CA VAL A 139 34.70 9.99 -3.48
C VAL A 139 34.78 9.81 -4.99
N THR A 140 34.64 8.56 -5.44
CA THR A 140 34.62 8.18 -6.86
C THR A 140 33.22 7.78 -7.26
N GLN A 141 32.90 7.91 -8.55
CA GLN A 141 31.63 7.39 -9.09
C GLN A 141 31.48 5.87 -8.85
N ILE A 142 32.59 5.13 -8.78
CA ILE A 142 32.60 3.69 -8.52
C ILE A 142 32.16 3.41 -7.07
N ASN A 143 32.79 4.06 -6.09
CA ASN A 143 32.43 3.90 -4.67
C ASN A 143 31.00 4.34 -4.41
N LYS A 144 30.61 5.51 -4.95
CA LYS A 144 29.24 6.02 -4.85
C LYS A 144 28.23 5.01 -5.40
N ARG A 145 28.46 4.48 -6.60
CA ARG A 145 27.57 3.47 -7.22
C ARG A 145 27.50 2.18 -6.40
N TYR A 146 28.63 1.71 -5.89
CA TYR A 146 28.69 0.51 -5.06
C TYR A 146 27.78 0.64 -3.83
N TYR A 147 27.95 1.71 -3.06
CA TYR A 147 27.19 1.93 -1.83
C TYR A 147 25.71 2.23 -2.07
N LEU A 148 25.36 2.99 -3.11
CA LEU A 148 23.95 3.16 -3.49
C LEU A 148 23.30 1.83 -3.89
N THR A 149 24.06 0.92 -4.51
CA THR A 149 23.55 -0.43 -4.83
C THR A 149 23.35 -1.27 -3.57
N GLN A 150 24.25 -1.18 -2.59
CA GLN A 150 24.07 -1.84 -1.29
C GLN A 150 22.86 -1.29 -0.54
N SER A 151 22.66 0.04 -0.53
CA SER A 151 21.48 0.66 0.06
C SER A 151 20.17 0.13 -0.54
N LEU A 152 20.12 -0.05 -1.86
CA LEU A 152 18.96 -0.67 -2.54
C LEU A 152 18.75 -2.14 -2.15
N GLN A 153 19.83 -2.92 -1.97
CA GLN A 153 19.73 -4.32 -1.53
C GLN A 153 19.18 -4.43 -0.11
N GLU A 154 19.59 -3.54 0.80
CA GLU A 154 19.07 -3.49 2.15
C GLU A 154 17.59 -3.05 2.18
N LEU A 155 17.18 -2.14 1.30
CA LEU A 155 15.76 -1.80 1.12
C LEU A 155 14.93 -2.96 0.55
N ASP A 156 15.49 -3.76 -0.35
CA ASP A 156 14.84 -4.98 -0.85
C ASP A 156 14.66 -6.02 0.27
N GLU A 157 15.65 -6.14 1.15
CA GLU A 157 15.58 -7.01 2.33
C GLU A 157 14.54 -6.51 3.33
N ALA A 158 14.51 -5.20 3.63
CA ALA A 158 13.47 -4.59 4.44
C ALA A 158 12.07 -4.90 3.88
N ASN A 159 11.88 -4.81 2.56
CA ASN A 159 10.61 -5.16 1.92
C ASN A 159 10.25 -6.66 2.04
N ARG A 160 11.25 -7.56 2.07
CA ARG A 160 11.02 -8.99 2.34
C ARG A 160 10.53 -9.20 3.77
N ILE A 161 11.20 -8.60 4.75
CA ILE A 161 10.85 -8.70 6.17
C ILE A 161 9.47 -8.08 6.42
N LEU A 162 9.18 -6.94 5.80
CA LEU A 162 7.88 -6.29 5.86
C LEU A 162 6.77 -7.27 5.45
N LYS A 163 6.96 -8.04 4.37
CA LYS A 163 5.99 -9.08 3.99
C LYS A 163 5.78 -10.11 5.09
N GLU A 164 6.83 -10.55 5.77
CA GLU A 164 6.73 -11.51 6.87
C GLU A 164 5.97 -10.94 8.06
N ILE A 165 6.16 -9.64 8.38
CA ILE A 165 5.36 -8.92 9.38
C ILE A 165 3.88 -9.01 9.02
N PHE A 166 3.51 -8.81 7.75
CA PHE A 166 2.10 -8.93 7.34
C PHE A 166 1.55 -10.33 7.47
N GLU A 167 2.28 -11.36 7.06
CA GLU A 167 1.79 -12.72 7.22
C GLU A 167 1.54 -13.05 8.69
N GLU A 168 2.41 -12.57 9.59
CA GLU A 168 2.21 -12.73 11.02
C GLU A 168 1.01 -11.92 11.55
N LEU A 169 0.82 -10.68 11.08
CA LEU A 169 -0.35 -9.86 11.42
C LEU A 169 -1.67 -10.54 11.02
N LYS A 170 -1.71 -11.22 9.86
CA LYS A 170 -2.91 -11.96 9.41
C LYS A 170 -3.30 -13.05 10.40
N LEU A 171 -2.32 -13.74 11.00
CA LEU A 171 -2.55 -14.81 11.97
C LEU A 171 -3.09 -14.27 13.30
N ILE A 172 -2.57 -13.12 13.75
CA ILE A 172 -2.87 -12.55 15.07
C ILE A 172 -4.17 -11.71 15.05
N ASN A 173 -4.49 -11.10 13.91
CA ASN A 173 -5.62 -10.19 13.72
C ASN A 173 -6.42 -10.56 12.46
N PRO A 174 -7.37 -11.50 12.54
CA PRO A 174 -8.16 -11.96 11.39
C PRO A 174 -8.97 -10.81 10.76
N GLY A 175 -9.25 -10.92 9.46
CA GLY A 175 -9.83 -9.84 8.64
C GLY A 175 -9.27 -9.75 7.21
N SER A 176 -8.43 -10.71 6.82
CA SER A 176 -7.91 -10.87 5.45
C SER A 176 -8.25 -12.24 4.89
N VAL A 177 -8.62 -12.29 3.62
CA VAL A 177 -9.01 -13.52 2.91
C VAL A 177 -8.29 -13.57 1.57
N GLU A 178 -7.71 -14.72 1.23
CA GLU A 178 -7.28 -15.02 -0.14
C GLU A 178 -8.45 -15.69 -0.87
N LEU A 179 -8.74 -15.23 -2.08
CA LEU A 179 -9.82 -15.76 -2.92
C LEU A 179 -9.22 -16.56 -4.07
N ASP A 180 -9.62 -17.82 -4.21
CA ASP A 180 -9.43 -18.57 -5.44
C ASP A 180 -10.56 -18.30 -6.44
N LEU A 181 -10.36 -18.74 -7.69
CA LEU A 181 -11.27 -18.47 -8.81
C LEU A 181 -12.75 -18.83 -8.54
N THR A 182 -12.98 -19.80 -7.65
CA THR A 182 -14.29 -20.36 -7.35
C THR A 182 -14.89 -19.81 -6.07
N ASP A 183 -14.14 -19.01 -5.32
CA ASP A 183 -14.57 -18.52 -4.03
C ASP A 183 -15.39 -17.25 -4.16
N SER A 184 -16.19 -17.01 -3.14
CA SER A 184 -16.96 -15.77 -3.03
C SER A 184 -16.87 -15.22 -1.62
N LEU A 185 -16.88 -13.90 -1.54
CA LEU A 185 -16.85 -13.15 -0.29
C LEU A 185 -17.99 -12.16 -0.29
N SER A 186 -18.72 -12.06 0.82
CA SER A 186 -19.67 -10.98 1.07
C SER A 186 -19.37 -10.32 2.41
N ALA A 187 -19.28 -9.00 2.44
CA ALA A 187 -18.90 -8.26 3.63
C ALA A 187 -19.82 -7.06 3.86
N ASN A 188 -20.07 -6.78 5.14
CA ASN A 188 -20.86 -5.63 5.59
C ASN A 188 -20.17 -4.97 6.78
N GLY A 189 -19.98 -3.65 6.75
CA GLY A 189 -19.31 -2.97 7.84
C GLY A 189 -19.05 -1.49 7.62
N LYS A 190 -18.26 -0.92 8.53
CA LYS A 190 -17.70 0.42 8.46
C LYS A 190 -16.20 0.38 8.67
N GLY A 191 -15.47 1.23 7.96
CA GLY A 191 -14.02 1.29 8.01
C GLY A 191 -13.43 1.31 6.60
N THR A 192 -12.42 0.47 6.37
CA THR A 192 -11.70 0.37 5.11
C THR A 192 -11.68 -1.07 4.62
N ALA A 193 -11.99 -1.29 3.34
CA ALA A 193 -11.77 -2.56 2.65
C ALA A 193 -10.83 -2.34 1.47
N ILE A 194 -9.86 -3.24 1.29
CA ILE A 194 -8.92 -3.24 0.18
C ILE A 194 -9.04 -4.59 -0.54
N LEU A 195 -9.29 -4.55 -1.84
CA LEU A 195 -9.42 -5.72 -2.70
C LEU A 195 -8.39 -5.64 -3.81
N SER A 196 -7.78 -6.76 -4.17
CA SER A 196 -6.93 -6.82 -5.35
C SER A 196 -6.98 -8.16 -6.06
N GLY A 197 -6.73 -8.13 -7.37
CA GLY A 197 -6.66 -9.33 -8.19
C GLY A 197 -7.51 -9.25 -9.43
N ASN A 198 -7.92 -10.41 -9.93
CA ASN A 198 -8.86 -10.55 -11.04
C ASN A 198 -10.24 -10.71 -10.43
N LEU A 199 -10.95 -9.60 -10.26
CA LEU A 199 -12.11 -9.53 -9.39
C LEU A 199 -13.34 -9.01 -10.15
N SER A 200 -14.50 -9.49 -9.73
CA SER A 200 -15.79 -8.86 -9.97
C SER A 200 -16.39 -8.47 -8.63
N ILE A 201 -16.64 -7.19 -8.43
CA ILE A 201 -17.05 -6.58 -7.16
C ILE A 201 -18.39 -5.89 -7.36
N ASP A 202 -19.40 -6.31 -6.60
CA ASP A 202 -20.64 -5.57 -6.42
C ASP A 202 -20.55 -4.81 -5.10
N LEU A 203 -20.71 -3.49 -5.16
CA LEU A 203 -20.42 -2.59 -4.06
C LEU A 203 -21.61 -1.67 -3.81
N TYR A 204 -21.93 -1.46 -2.55
CA TYR A 204 -22.81 -0.41 -2.05
C TYR A 204 -22.11 0.38 -0.96
N VAL A 205 -22.09 1.71 -1.07
CA VAL A 205 -21.49 2.59 -0.06
C VAL A 205 -22.34 3.82 0.16
N VAL A 206 -22.44 4.28 1.41
CA VAL A 206 -23.03 5.58 1.78
C VAL A 206 -21.95 6.54 2.25
N ASN A 207 -21.90 7.73 1.63
CA ASN A 207 -20.97 8.81 1.93
C ASN A 207 -19.53 8.31 2.12
N GLY A 208 -19.04 7.58 1.10
CA GLY A 208 -17.73 6.96 1.14
C GLY A 208 -16.78 7.49 0.08
N MET A 209 -15.62 6.83 0.03
CA MET A 209 -14.59 7.06 -0.96
C MET A 209 -14.18 5.73 -1.56
N ILE A 210 -14.05 5.70 -2.89
CA ILE A 210 -13.56 4.55 -3.64
C ILE A 210 -12.36 5.00 -4.45
N ALA A 211 -11.23 4.31 -4.32
CA ALA A 211 -10.06 4.50 -5.16
C ALA A 211 -9.76 3.21 -5.92
N ILE A 212 -9.57 3.31 -7.24
CA ILE A 212 -9.36 2.15 -8.11
C ILE A 212 -8.11 2.38 -8.96
N SER A 213 -7.17 1.46 -8.85
CA SER A 213 -6.03 1.34 -9.75
C SER A 213 -6.28 0.18 -10.71
N ASP A 214 -6.26 0.46 -12.01
CA ASP A 214 -6.29 -0.54 -13.07
C ASP A 214 -4.91 -0.66 -13.71
N TYR A 215 -4.25 -1.80 -13.49
CA TYR A 215 -2.91 -2.05 -14.02
C TYR A 215 -2.92 -2.73 -15.39
N LYS A 216 -4.08 -3.17 -15.89
CA LYS A 216 -4.22 -3.84 -17.20
C LYS A 216 -5.01 -3.03 -18.21
N ASN A 217 -5.60 -1.91 -17.79
CA ASN A 217 -6.45 -1.04 -18.60
C ASN A 217 -7.66 -1.81 -19.18
N ASP A 218 -8.17 -2.80 -18.44
CA ASP A 218 -9.31 -3.64 -18.82
C ASP A 218 -10.49 -3.53 -17.84
N MET A 219 -10.42 -2.59 -16.88
CA MET A 219 -11.48 -2.33 -15.92
C MET A 219 -12.78 -1.90 -16.60
N LYS A 220 -13.88 -2.52 -16.19
CA LYS A 220 -15.24 -2.08 -16.44
C LYS A 220 -15.85 -1.64 -15.13
N ILE A 221 -16.47 -0.46 -15.14
CA ILE A 221 -17.18 0.07 -14.00
C ILE A 221 -18.55 0.59 -14.43
N VAL A 222 -19.58 0.20 -13.69
CA VAL A 222 -20.94 0.74 -13.80
C VAL A 222 -21.28 1.33 -12.44
N ILE A 223 -21.63 2.62 -12.42
CA ILE A 223 -21.99 3.35 -11.20
C ILE A 223 -23.45 3.75 -11.27
N ASP A 224 -24.18 3.44 -10.21
CA ASP A 224 -25.53 3.93 -9.94
C ASP A 224 -25.53 4.61 -8.57
N GLY A 225 -25.14 5.88 -8.54
CA GLY A 225 -24.96 6.62 -7.30
C GLY A 225 -24.34 8.00 -7.50
N ASP A 226 -24.62 8.89 -6.55
CA ASP A 226 -24.03 10.23 -6.51
C ASP A 226 -22.56 10.13 -6.12
N HIS A 227 -21.71 10.89 -6.80
CA HIS A 227 -20.27 10.93 -6.53
C HIS A 227 -19.58 12.13 -7.18
N VAL A 228 -18.42 12.48 -6.65
CA VAL A 228 -17.46 13.37 -7.29
C VAL A 228 -16.28 12.53 -7.79
N SER A 229 -16.10 12.46 -9.11
CA SER A 229 -14.99 11.71 -9.71
C SER A 229 -13.80 12.62 -10.00
N SER A 230 -12.60 12.06 -9.83
CA SER A 230 -11.34 12.64 -10.25
C SER A 230 -10.39 11.54 -10.66
N THR A 231 -9.46 11.84 -11.57
CA THR A 231 -8.37 10.92 -11.90
C THR A 231 -7.08 11.51 -11.41
N VAL A 232 -6.34 10.72 -10.65
CA VAL A 232 -5.00 11.09 -10.19
C VAL A 232 -4.01 10.19 -10.92
N LEU A 233 -3.00 10.79 -11.53
CA LEU A 233 -1.85 10.03 -12.02
C LEU A 233 -0.98 9.67 -10.82
N ARG A 234 -0.90 8.38 -10.51
CA ARG A 234 -0.08 7.84 -9.41
C ARG A 234 0.88 6.82 -9.99
N GLU A 235 2.19 7.05 -9.85
CA GLU A 235 3.22 6.08 -10.28
C GLU A 235 3.17 5.74 -11.79
N GLY A 236 2.67 6.64 -12.64
CA GLY A 236 2.46 6.38 -14.08
C GLY A 236 1.20 5.56 -14.40
N HIS A 237 0.45 5.16 -13.36
CA HIS A 237 -0.85 4.52 -13.46
C HIS A 237 -1.96 5.52 -13.16
N LYS A 238 -3.10 5.38 -13.84
CA LYS A 238 -4.27 6.21 -13.58
C LYS A 238 -5.05 5.60 -12.41
N VAL A 239 -5.22 6.38 -11.34
CA VAL A 239 -6.09 6.03 -10.22
C VAL A 239 -7.38 6.80 -10.38
N SER A 240 -8.49 6.06 -10.47
CA SER A 240 -9.83 6.64 -10.49
C SER A 240 -10.30 6.81 -9.05
N LEU A 241 -10.61 8.03 -8.66
CA LEU A 241 -11.03 8.37 -7.30
C LEU A 241 -12.45 8.91 -7.32
N TYR A 242 -13.32 8.27 -6.55
CA TYR A 242 -14.72 8.63 -6.37
C TYR A 242 -14.93 9.04 -4.91
N LYS A 243 -15.23 10.32 -4.67
CA LYS A 243 -15.47 10.90 -3.35
C LYS A 243 -16.96 11.17 -3.15
N GLU A 244 -17.37 11.31 -1.90
CA GLU A 244 -18.77 11.56 -1.51
C GLU A 244 -19.71 10.51 -2.15
N PHE A 245 -19.20 9.29 -2.33
CA PHE A 245 -19.87 8.24 -3.08
C PHE A 245 -21.06 7.73 -2.29
N ASN A 246 -22.23 7.72 -2.91
CA ASN A 246 -23.47 7.28 -2.31
C ASN A 246 -24.32 6.50 -3.33
N GLY A 247 -24.29 5.17 -3.25
CA GLY A 247 -25.02 4.29 -4.15
C GLY A 247 -24.29 2.99 -4.43
N TYR A 248 -24.51 2.43 -5.61
CA TYR A 248 -24.00 1.14 -6.07
C TYR A 248 -22.89 1.31 -7.12
N ALA A 249 -21.94 0.39 -7.12
CA ALA A 249 -20.98 0.21 -8.20
C ALA A 249 -20.77 -1.27 -8.50
N ASN A 250 -20.73 -1.63 -9.78
CA ASN A 250 -20.21 -2.91 -10.24
C ASN A 250 -18.84 -2.66 -10.89
N ILE A 251 -17.80 -3.28 -10.36
CA ILE A 251 -16.41 -3.12 -10.80
C ILE A 251 -15.88 -4.49 -11.20
N SER A 252 -15.39 -4.63 -12.43
CA SER A 252 -14.74 -5.87 -12.87
C SER A 252 -13.49 -5.59 -13.69
N GLY A 253 -12.51 -6.47 -13.63
CA GLY A 253 -11.26 -6.32 -14.38
C GLY A 253 -10.16 -7.23 -13.88
N SER A 254 -9.01 -7.17 -14.55
CA SER A 254 -7.84 -7.99 -14.23
C SER A 254 -6.78 -7.17 -13.53
N ASN A 255 -6.14 -7.74 -12.51
CA ASN A 255 -5.10 -7.06 -11.74
C ASN A 255 -5.56 -5.66 -11.28
N LEU A 256 -6.73 -5.60 -10.65
CA LEU A 256 -7.26 -4.40 -10.02
C LEU A 256 -6.69 -4.25 -8.62
N ALA A 257 -6.63 -3.00 -8.13
CA ALA A 257 -6.57 -2.70 -6.70
C ALA A 257 -7.66 -1.68 -6.37
N VAL A 258 -8.56 -2.03 -5.47
CA VAL A 258 -9.72 -1.23 -5.07
C VAL A 258 -9.64 -0.98 -3.58
N MET A 259 -9.66 0.29 -3.18
CA MET A 259 -9.78 0.71 -1.78
C MET A 259 -11.14 1.36 -1.60
N ILE A 260 -11.88 0.92 -0.57
CA ILE A 260 -13.18 1.43 -0.19
C ILE A 260 -13.07 1.93 1.24
N LYS A 261 -13.48 3.16 1.50
CA LYS A 261 -13.59 3.72 2.86
C LYS A 261 -14.99 4.33 3.06
N GLY A 262 -15.62 4.02 4.18
CA GLY A 262 -16.99 4.48 4.42
C GLY A 262 -17.60 3.99 5.73
N ASN A 263 -18.77 4.55 6.06
CA ASN A 263 -19.51 4.25 7.29
C ASN A 263 -20.60 3.19 7.11
N ASN A 264 -20.95 2.88 5.87
CA ASN A 264 -21.85 1.79 5.52
C ASN A 264 -21.36 1.22 4.20
N ILE A 265 -20.57 0.16 4.29
CA ILE A 265 -19.99 -0.56 3.17
C ILE A 265 -20.65 -1.93 3.14
N SER A 266 -21.20 -2.28 1.98
CA SER A 266 -21.62 -3.64 1.67
C SER A 266 -21.00 -4.03 0.34
N PHE A 267 -20.32 -5.17 0.26
CA PHE A 267 -19.83 -5.65 -1.01
C PHE A 267 -19.86 -7.17 -1.11
N SER A 268 -19.96 -7.66 -2.35
CA SER A 268 -19.61 -9.02 -2.69
C SER A 268 -18.51 -9.05 -3.74
N SER A 269 -17.61 -10.01 -3.64
CA SER A 269 -16.50 -10.20 -4.56
C SER A 269 -16.39 -11.65 -4.98
N THR A 270 -16.12 -11.88 -6.27
CA THR A 270 -15.74 -13.17 -6.84
C THR A 270 -14.49 -13.04 -7.68
N GLY A 271 -13.85 -14.17 -7.99
CA GLY A 271 -12.63 -14.24 -8.76
C GLY A 271 -11.39 -14.43 -7.88
N GLN A 272 -10.22 -14.35 -8.50
CA GLN A 272 -8.95 -14.69 -7.84
C GLN A 272 -8.25 -13.44 -7.31
N GLY A 273 -7.91 -13.42 -6.02
CA GLY A 273 -7.28 -12.25 -5.42
C GLY A 273 -7.10 -12.30 -3.92
N ALA A 274 -7.00 -11.12 -3.31
CA ALA A 274 -6.93 -10.94 -1.87
C ALA A 274 -7.83 -9.79 -1.43
N VAL A 275 -8.48 -9.97 -0.29
CA VAL A 275 -9.33 -8.97 0.36
C VAL A 275 -8.85 -8.76 1.78
N MET A 276 -8.71 -7.50 2.19
CA MET A 276 -8.38 -7.12 3.56
C MET A 276 -9.38 -6.07 4.06
N MET A 277 -9.91 -6.25 5.26
CA MET A 277 -10.94 -5.39 5.82
C MET A 277 -10.54 -4.97 7.23
N SER A 278 -10.61 -3.67 7.50
CA SER A 278 -10.35 -3.11 8.83
C SER A 278 -11.48 -2.18 9.26
N GLY A 279 -11.94 -2.34 10.51
CA GLY A 279 -13.00 -1.54 11.10
C GLY A 279 -13.97 -2.38 11.91
N ASN A 280 -15.25 -2.01 11.84
CA ASN A 280 -16.32 -2.76 12.49
C ASN A 280 -17.23 -3.34 11.41
N GLY A 281 -17.19 -4.65 11.23
CA GLY A 281 -17.99 -5.34 10.23
C GLY A 281 -17.80 -6.84 10.34
N THR A 282 -18.53 -7.54 9.49
CA THR A 282 -18.43 -8.99 9.33
C THR A 282 -18.30 -9.34 7.87
N TYR A 283 -17.72 -10.50 7.58
CA TYR A 283 -17.76 -11.09 6.26
C TYR A 283 -18.11 -12.56 6.33
N ASN A 284 -18.70 -13.04 5.24
CA ASN A 284 -18.93 -14.44 4.95
C ASN A 284 -18.04 -14.81 3.77
N TYR A 285 -17.23 -15.85 3.94
CA TYR A 285 -16.39 -16.43 2.91
C TYR A 285 -16.92 -17.81 2.57
N SER A 286 -17.16 -18.08 1.28
CA SER A 286 -17.69 -19.35 0.80
C SER A 286 -16.75 -19.97 -0.23
N THR A 287 -16.29 -21.19 0.06
CA THR A 287 -15.45 -21.99 -0.85
C THR A 287 -16.31 -22.86 -1.77
N ILE A 288 -15.69 -23.42 -2.81
CA ILE A 288 -16.35 -24.35 -3.76
C ILE A 288 -16.99 -25.57 -3.09
N ASP A 289 -16.45 -26.00 -1.94
CA ASP A 289 -16.96 -27.14 -1.18
C ASP A 289 -18.22 -26.79 -0.35
N GLY A 290 -18.72 -25.56 -0.49
CA GLY A 290 -19.91 -25.06 0.21
C GLY A 290 -19.66 -24.72 1.68
N GLN A 291 -18.41 -24.78 2.15
CA GLN A 291 -18.05 -24.30 3.47
C GLN A 291 -18.20 -22.78 3.50
N THR A 292 -18.97 -22.28 4.47
CA THR A 292 -19.14 -20.86 4.69
C THR A 292 -18.64 -20.51 6.08
N GLU A 293 -17.64 -19.65 6.14
CA GLU A 293 -17.08 -19.13 7.39
C GLU A 293 -17.50 -17.68 7.56
N GLN A 294 -18.02 -17.36 8.75
CA GLN A 294 -18.36 -15.99 9.13
C GLN A 294 -17.31 -15.47 10.10
N GLU A 295 -16.69 -14.36 9.75
CA GLU A 295 -15.65 -13.74 10.56
C GLU A 295 -15.86 -12.22 10.70
N GLN A 296 -15.07 -11.61 11.58
CA GLN A 296 -15.10 -10.17 11.86
C GLN A 296 -14.04 -9.46 11.02
N TRP A 297 -14.29 -8.20 10.69
CA TRP A 297 -13.26 -7.33 10.12
C TRP A 297 -12.12 -7.16 11.12
N MET A 298 -10.93 -6.90 10.59
CA MET A 298 -9.75 -6.63 11.41
C MET A 298 -10.00 -5.41 12.28
N LYS A 299 -9.73 -5.52 13.59
CA LYS A 299 -9.82 -4.33 14.44
C LYS A 299 -8.69 -3.38 14.06
N PRO A 300 -8.98 -2.09 13.77
CA PRO A 300 -7.94 -1.12 13.43
C PRO A 300 -6.91 -1.03 14.57
N LEU A 301 -5.69 -0.68 14.19
CA LEU A 301 -4.56 -0.52 15.09
C LEU A 301 -4.24 0.97 15.10
N GLY A 302 -4.60 1.68 16.16
CA GLY A 302 -4.43 3.13 16.27
C GLY A 302 -5.34 3.75 17.33
N LYS A 303 -4.86 4.82 17.97
CA LYS A 303 -5.62 5.54 19.02
C LYS A 303 -6.98 6.01 18.48
N ARG A 304 -8.01 5.80 19.31
CA ARG A 304 -9.35 6.40 19.15
C ARG A 304 -9.32 7.89 19.43
#